data_AF-A0A4R4BJA8-F1
#
_entry.id   AF-A0A4R4BJA8-F1
#
_cell.length_a   1.000
_cell.length_b   1.000
_cell.length_c   1.000
_cell.angle_alpha   90.00
_cell.angle_beta   90.00
_cell.angle_gamma   90.00
#
_symmetry.space_group_name_H-M   'P 1'
#
loop_
_entity.id
_entity.type
_entity.pdbx_description
1 polymer ?
#
loop_
_entity_poly.entity_id
_entity_poly.type
_entity_poly.pdbx_seq_one_letter_code
_entity_poly.pdbx_strand_id
1 'polypeptide(L)' 'MARFYNETGMKIGTSAAANLLATKQIGKEKGANFNVVTVFPDAGSIGEWSDVKSLQKIKRKSNT' A
#
# COMPACT_ATOMS: atom_id res chain seq x y z
N MET A 1 0.42 2.32 -0.35
CA MET A 1 -0.85 2.96 -0.73
C MET A 1 -1.05 3.03 -2.25
N ALA A 2 -0.33 3.88 -2.98
CA ALA A 2 -0.50 4.08 -4.43
C ALA A 2 -0.57 2.80 -5.30
N ARG A 3 0.42 1.91 -5.16
CA ARG A 3 0.46 0.65 -5.93
C ARG A 3 -0.77 -0.21 -5.68
N PHE A 4 -1.15 -0.36 -4.40
CA PHE A 4 -2.31 -1.13 -4.01
C PHE A 4 -3.60 -0.56 -4.63
N TYR A 5 -3.79 0.76 -4.56
CA TYR A 5 -4.93 1.43 -5.20
C TYR A 5 -4.97 1.21 -6.72
N ASN A 6 -3.83 1.27 -7.40
CA ASN A 6 -3.78 1.00 -8.84
C ASN A 6 -4.13 -0.46 -9.19
N GLU A 7 -3.83 -1.40 -8.30
CA GLU A 7 -4.09 -2.83 -8.50
C GLU A 7 -5.54 -3.23 -8.12
N THR A 8 -6.12 -2.58 -7.10
CA THR A 8 -7.40 -3.02 -6.50
C THR A 8 -8.54 -2.01 -6.58
N GLY A 9 -8.23 -0.75 -6.90
CA GLY A 9 -9.17 0.37 -6.81
C GLY A 9 -9.47 0.83 -5.37
N MET A 10 -8.92 0.17 -4.35
CA MET A 10 -9.23 0.45 -2.95
C MET A 10 -8.18 1.38 -2.32
N LYS A 11 -8.66 2.42 -1.65
CA LYS A 11 -7.82 3.29 -0.81
C LYS A 11 -7.64 2.67 0.56
N ILE A 12 -6.42 2.72 1.07
CA ILE A 12 -5.99 2.28 2.40
C ILE A 12 -5.13 3.37 3.04
N GLY A 13 -5.19 3.51 4.36
CA GLY A 13 -4.32 4.39 5.15
C GLY A 13 -2.85 3.96 5.21
N THR A 14 -2.00 4.78 5.82
CA THR A 14 -0.57 4.47 5.96
C THR A 14 -0.34 3.25 6.86
N SER A 15 -1.10 3.13 7.96
CA SER A 15 -1.08 1.98 8.87
C SER A 15 -1.44 0.67 8.14
N ALA A 16 -2.52 0.69 7.36
CA ALA A 16 -2.95 -0.41 6.51
C ALA A 16 -1.90 -0.78 5.45
N ALA A 17 -1.19 0.20 4.88
CA ALA A 17 -0.10 -0.06 3.95
C ALA A 17 1.11 -0.72 4.62
N ALA A 18 1.44 -0.37 5.87
CA ALA A 18 2.48 -1.03 6.64
C ALA A 18 2.11 -2.50 6.91
N ASN A 19 0.86 -2.75 7.32
CA ASN A 19 0.29 -4.08 7.49
C ASN A 19 0.39 -4.93 6.22
N LEU A 20 0.04 -4.36 5.07
CA LEU A 20 0.18 -5.03 3.76
C LEU A 20 1.63 -5.44 3.47
N LEU A 21 2.61 -4.59 3.78
CA LEU A 21 4.03 -4.89 3.56
C LEU A 21 4.50 -6.02 4.48
N ALA A 22 4.19 -5.94 5.77
CA ALA A 22 4.53 -6.99 6.74
C ALA A 22 3.90 -8.34 6.34
N THR A 23 2.63 -8.33 5.95
CA THR A 23 1.89 -9.52 5.52
C THR A 23 2.50 -10.15 4.27
N LYS A 24 2.89 -9.35 3.28
CA LYS A 24 3.58 -9.83 2.08
C LYS A 24 4.92 -10.47 2.42
N GLN A 25 5.65 -9.94 3.40
CA GLN A 25 6.92 -10.50 3.85
C GLN A 25 6.71 -11.84 4.57
N ILE A 26 5.77 -11.90 5.53
CA ILE A 26 5.42 -13.13 6.25
C ILE A 26 4.96 -14.22 5.27
N GLY A 27 4.15 -13.87 4.27
CA GLY A 27 3.69 -14.82 3.26
C GLY A 27 4.84 -15.43 2.44
N LYS A 28 5.87 -14.64 2.12
CA LYS A 28 7.09 -15.15 1.46
C LYS A 28 7.88 -16.11 2.36
N GLU A 29 7.98 -15.81 3.65
CA GLU A 29 8.73 -16.61 4.61
C GLU A 29 8.04 -17.95 4.95
N LYS A 30 6.71 -17.96 5.03
CA LYS A 30 5.93 -19.16 5.38
C LYS A 30 5.66 -20.07 4.19
N GLY A 31 5.63 -19.53 2.97
CA GLY A 31 5.37 -20.28 1.75
C GLY A 31 3.88 -20.65 1.57
N ALA A 32 3.62 -21.52 0.59
CA ALA A 32 2.28 -21.72 0.02
C ALA A 32 1.27 -22.45 0.93
N ASN A 33 1.71 -23.05 2.04
CA ASN A 33 0.84 -23.82 2.94
C ASN A 33 0.14 -22.96 4.00
N PHE A 34 0.34 -21.64 3.98
CA PHE A 34 -0.20 -20.72 4.97
C PHE A 34 -0.96 -19.58 4.29
N ASN A 35 -2.12 -19.25 4.87
CA ASN A 35 -2.84 -18.03 4.55
C ASN A 35 -2.46 -16.95 5.57
N VAL A 36 -2.03 -15.79 5.08
CA VAL A 36 -1.74 -14.63 5.94
C VAL A 36 -2.82 -13.59 5.70
N VAL A 37 -3.54 -13.23 6.76
CA VAL A 37 -4.63 -12.25 6.73
C VAL A 37 -4.16 -10.98 7.43
N THR A 38 -4.62 -9.84 6.94
CA THR A 38 -4.33 -8.53 7.55
C THR A 38 -5.54 -7.63 7.51
N VAL A 39 -5.47 -6.52 8.25
CA VAL A 39 -6.59 -5.59 8.43
C VAL A 39 -6.28 -4.23 7.81
N PHE A 40 -7.27 -3.68 7.10
CA PHE A 40 -7.28 -2.31 6.58
C PHE A 40 -8.37 -1.52 7.30
N PRO A 41 -8.04 -0.87 8.44
CA PRO A 41 -9.05 -0.25 9.31
C PRO A 41 -9.67 1.01 8.72
N ASP A 42 -8.93 1.72 7.85
CA ASP A 42 -9.36 2.98 7.27
C ASP A 42 -8.80 3.18 5.85
N ALA A 43 -9.44 4.10 5.12
CA ALA A 43 -9.07 4.42 3.74
C ALA A 43 -7.90 5.42 3.63
N GLY A 44 -7.37 5.92 4.74
CA GLY A 44 -6.43 7.04 4.79
C GLY A 44 -7.12 8.39 4.71
N SER A 45 -6.50 9.38 5.34
CA SER A 45 -6.90 10.78 5.29
C SER A 45 -6.63 11.41 3.92
N ILE A 46 -7.29 12.54 3.64
CA ILE A 46 -7.03 13.35 2.45
C ILE A 46 -5.56 13.80 2.39
N GLY A 47 -4.97 14.12 3.55
CA GLY A 47 -3.57 14.54 3.67
C GLY A 47 -2.62 13.45 3.17
N GLU A 48 -2.72 12.25 3.72
CA GLU A 48 -1.88 11.11 3.31
C GLU A 48 -2.00 10.83 1.79
N TRP A 49 -3.21 10.89 1.23
CA TRP A 49 -3.41 10.68 -0.20
C TRP A 49 -2.88 11.82 -1.07
N SER A 50 -2.87 13.04 -0.56
CA SER A 50 -2.29 14.19 -1.25
C SER A 50 -0.77 14.05 -1.35
N ASP A 51 -0.11 13.60 -0.28
CA ASP A 51 1.32 13.32 -0.25
C ASP A 51 1.70 12.23 -1.26
N VAL A 52 0.91 11.14 -1.32
CA VAL A 52 1.11 10.06 -2.30
C VAL A 52 1.07 10.60 -3.74
N LYS A 53 0.09 11.46 -4.07
CA LYS A 53 -0.02 12.06 -5.41
C LYS A 53 1.16 12.95 -5.73
N SER A 54 1.61 13.76 -4.76
CA SER A 54 2.76 14.65 -4.91
C SER A 54 4.05 13.86 -5.19
N LEU A 55 4.32 12.80 -4.41
CA LEU A 55 5.46 11.92 -4.61
C LEU A 55 5.43 11.21 -5.98
N GLN A 56 4.26 10.77 -6.43
CA GLN A 56 4.12 10.19 -7.78
C GLN A 56 4.40 11.18 -8.89
N LYS A 57 3.97 12.45 -8.76
CA LYS A 57 4.27 13.51 -9.73
C LYS A 57 5.77 13.79 -9.80
N ILE A 58 6.45 13.85 -8.66
CA ILE A 58 7.91 14.01 -8.60
C ILE A 58 8.59 12.86 -9.34
N LYS A 59 8.22 11.61 -9.03
CA LYS A 59 8.79 10.42 -9.68
C LYS A 59 8.59 10.39 -11.20
N ARG A 60 7.45 10.88 -11.70
CA ARG A 60 7.19 10.98 -13.15
C ARG A 60 8.10 12.01 -13.82
N LYS A 61 8.30 13.19 -13.20
CA LYS A 61 9.17 14.24 -13.74
C LYS A 61 10.65 13.83 -13.75
N SER A 62 11.11 13.05 -12.77
CA SER A 62 12.51 12.58 -12.72
C SER A 62 12.83 11.47 -13.75
N ASN A 63 11.81 10.86 -14.36
CA ASN A 63 11.96 9.76 -15.32
C ASN A 63 11.73 10.21 -16.79
N THR A 64 11.54 11.51 -17.02
CA THR A 64 11.42 12.19 -18.33
C THR A 64 12.62 13.10 -18.52
#